data_AF-A0A6M5G619-F1
#
_entry.id   AF-A0A6M5G619-F1
#
_cell.length_a   1.000
_cell.length_b   1.000
_cell.length_c   1.000
_cell.angle_alpha   90.00
_cell.angle_beta   90.00
_cell.angle_gamma   90.00
#
_symmetry.space_group_name_H-M   'P 1'
#
loop_
_entity.id
_entity.type
_entity.pdbx_description
1 polymer ?
#
loop_
_entity_poly.entity_id
_entity_poly.type
_entity_poly.pdbx_seq_one_letter_code
_entity_poly.pdbx_strand_id
1 'polypeptide(L)'
;MEEKNKDKKGMEEKQRKTVNMLTLAFAIAFMPPIWAVLAPFIGVGTGSVALICAGLFTANGNRRQDTVKISMGFLLGDLWAYIAVWVMETLQWNPNVELYATLFILGGLAVIIGETFSGIIFTPSWLCGWAIGLTIMGPMKVNQIGTLPIQIGAAMLAGVLYVGVGVDAFQRMLVRRLVR
;
A
#
# COMPACT_ATOMS: atom_id res chain seq x y z
N MET A 1 10.39 47.34 -6.23
CA MET A 1 10.74 46.48 -5.06
C MET A 1 9.91 45.21 -5.00
N GLU A 2 8.65 45.23 -5.42
CA GLU A 2 7.76 44.04 -5.42
C GLU A 2 8.17 42.93 -6.41
N GLU A 3 8.63 43.27 -7.62
CA GLU A 3 9.11 42.27 -8.60
C GLU A 3 10.31 41.46 -8.08
N LYS A 4 11.33 42.15 -7.54
CA LYS A 4 12.50 41.50 -6.93
C LYS A 4 12.14 40.55 -5.79
N ASN A 5 11.06 40.83 -5.05
CA ASN A 5 10.60 40.00 -3.94
C ASN A 5 9.76 38.80 -4.43
N LYS A 6 9.02 38.96 -5.54
CA LYS A 6 8.32 37.86 -6.23
C LYS A 6 9.31 36.88 -6.86
N ASP A 7 10.35 37.38 -7.53
CA ASP A 7 11.37 36.53 -8.17
C ASP A 7 12.18 35.73 -7.15
N LYS A 8 12.50 36.35 -5.99
CA LYS A 8 13.19 35.66 -4.89
C LYS A 8 12.32 34.54 -4.29
N LYS A 9 11.04 34.82 -4.03
CA LYS A 9 10.08 33.80 -3.57
C LYS A 9 9.90 32.66 -4.59
N GLY A 10 9.84 32.99 -5.88
CA GLY A 10 9.74 31.99 -6.95
C GLY A 10 10.97 31.08 -7.06
N MET A 11 12.17 31.64 -6.91
CA MET A 11 13.42 30.85 -6.87
C MET A 11 13.49 29.93 -5.65
N GLU A 12 13.11 30.42 -4.46
CA GLU A 12 13.09 29.62 -3.23
C GLU A 12 12.09 28.46 -3.31
N GLU A 13 10.90 28.69 -3.87
CA GLU A 13 9.92 27.61 -4.11
C GLU A 13 10.44 26.56 -5.10
N LYS A 14 11.09 26.99 -6.18
CA LYS A 14 11.64 26.08 -7.19
C LYS A 14 12.78 25.24 -6.63
N GLN A 15 13.67 25.83 -5.84
CA GLN A 15 14.73 25.10 -5.13
C GLN A 15 14.14 24.10 -4.13
N ARG A 16 13.15 24.51 -3.34
CA ARG A 16 12.52 23.63 -2.34
C ARG A 16 11.78 22.47 -2.99
N LYS A 17 11.09 22.69 -4.12
CA LYS A 17 10.49 21.61 -4.92
C LYS A 17 11.54 20.64 -5.45
N THR A 18 12.66 21.16 -5.96
CA THR A 18 13.74 20.33 -6.52
C THR A 18 14.40 19.47 -5.44
N VAL A 19 14.68 20.05 -4.27
CA VAL A 19 15.24 19.33 -3.11
C VAL A 19 14.25 18.27 -2.61
N ASN A 20 12.96 18.59 -2.50
CA ASN A 20 11.94 17.62 -2.10
C ASN A 20 11.82 16.46 -3.09
N MET A 21 11.89 16.74 -4.40
CA MET A 21 11.84 15.71 -5.44
C MET A 21 13.07 14.81 -5.41
N LEU A 22 14.27 15.37 -5.33
CA LEU A 22 15.52 14.62 -5.27
C LEU A 22 15.63 13.75 -4.01
N THR A 23 15.24 14.30 -2.87
CA THR A 23 15.25 13.56 -1.60
C THR A 23 14.19 12.45 -1.56
N LEU A 24 13.00 12.68 -2.13
CA LEU A 24 11.98 11.64 -2.29
C LEU A 24 12.46 10.54 -3.24
N ALA A 25 13.02 10.91 -4.40
CA ALA A 25 13.55 9.98 -5.38
C ALA A 25 14.67 9.11 -4.78
N PHE A 26 15.58 9.71 -4.03
CA PHE A 26 16.64 8.98 -3.34
C PHE A 26 16.10 8.04 -2.26
N ALA A 27 15.12 8.49 -1.47
CA ALA A 27 14.49 7.66 -0.45
C ALA A 27 13.78 6.43 -1.06
N ILE A 28 13.05 6.61 -2.16
CA ILE A 28 12.39 5.52 -2.90
C ILE A 28 13.41 4.63 -3.64
N ALA A 29 14.52 5.18 -4.11
CA ALA A 29 15.57 4.39 -4.74
C ALA A 29 16.31 3.49 -3.74
N PHE A 30 16.26 3.80 -2.44
CA PHE A 30 17.02 3.08 -1.42
C PHE A 30 16.14 2.15 -0.56
N MET A 31 15.07 2.68 0.04
CA MET A 31 14.28 1.96 1.04
C MET A 31 13.49 0.75 0.47
N PRO A 32 12.64 0.91 -0.56
CA PRO A 32 11.91 -0.20 -1.15
C PRO A 32 12.80 -1.34 -1.70
N PRO A 33 13.90 -1.08 -2.45
CA PRO A 33 14.77 -2.15 -2.93
C PRO A 33 15.46 -2.95 -1.81
N ILE A 34 15.83 -2.31 -0.69
CA ILE A 34 16.38 -3.00 0.47
C ILE A 34 15.38 -4.02 1.02
N TRP A 35 14.10 -3.64 1.16
CA TRP A 35 13.08 -4.57 1.62
C TRP A 35 12.86 -5.71 0.63
N ALA A 36 12.80 -5.40 -0.66
CA ALA A 36 12.60 -6.41 -1.72
C ALA A 36 13.70 -7.49 -1.70
N VAL A 37 14.95 -7.11 -1.42
CA VAL A 37 16.08 -8.04 -1.32
C VAL A 37 16.10 -8.77 0.02
N LEU A 38 15.78 -8.11 1.13
CA LEU A 38 15.86 -8.71 2.47
C LEU A 38 14.66 -9.62 2.81
N ALA A 39 13.48 -9.34 2.27
CA ALA A 39 12.25 -10.08 2.59
C ALA A 39 12.36 -11.61 2.36
N PRO A 40 12.94 -12.10 1.25
CA PRO A 40 13.15 -13.54 1.07
C PRO A 40 14.05 -14.19 2.13
N PHE A 41 15.07 -13.48 2.64
CA PHE A 41 15.99 -14.02 3.65
C PHE A 41 15.36 -14.20 5.03
N ILE A 42 14.29 -13.46 5.33
CA ILE A 42 13.50 -13.58 6.57
C ILE A 42 12.27 -14.50 6.39
N GLY A 43 12.20 -15.24 5.28
CA GLY A 43 11.10 -16.17 4.99
C GLY A 43 9.81 -15.51 4.50
N VAL A 44 9.86 -14.23 4.09
CA VAL A 44 8.71 -13.50 3.53
C VAL A 44 8.79 -13.54 2.00
N GLY A 45 8.04 -14.45 1.38
CA GLY A 45 7.98 -14.61 -0.09
C GLY A 45 7.25 -13.48 -0.82
N THR A 46 6.66 -12.54 -0.09
CA THR A 46 5.75 -11.50 -0.59
C THR A 46 6.41 -10.11 -0.58
N GLY A 47 7.71 -10.02 -0.87
CA GLY A 47 8.46 -8.75 -0.86
C GLY A 47 7.86 -7.65 -1.75
N SER A 48 7.26 -8.01 -2.89
CA SER A 48 6.57 -7.09 -3.81
C SER A 48 5.30 -6.47 -3.21
N VAL A 49 4.62 -7.18 -2.29
CA VAL A 49 3.42 -6.68 -1.61
C VAL A 49 3.73 -5.41 -0.82
N ALA A 50 4.85 -5.40 -0.11
CA ALA A 50 5.29 -4.22 0.64
C ALA A 50 5.51 -3.01 -0.27
N LEU A 51 6.01 -3.23 -1.50
CA LEU A 51 6.23 -2.16 -2.48
C LEU A 51 4.90 -1.57 -2.98
N ILE A 52 3.92 -2.43 -3.27
CA ILE A 52 2.57 -2.00 -3.69
C ILE A 52 1.92 -1.17 -2.57
N CYS A 53 1.99 -1.66 -1.33
CA CYS A 53 1.44 -0.96 -0.17
C CYS A 53 2.11 0.39 0.07
N ALA A 54 3.44 0.45 -0.08
CA ALA A 54 4.19 1.69 0.02
C ALA A 54 3.82 2.70 -1.08
N GLY A 55 3.60 2.22 -2.31
CA GLY A 55 3.15 3.03 -3.44
C GLY A 55 1.79 3.67 -3.18
N LEU A 56 0.82 2.89 -2.71
CA LEU A 56 -0.51 3.42 -2.36
C LEU A 56 -0.43 4.40 -1.17
N PHE A 57 0.37 4.10 -0.15
CA PHE A 57 0.58 5.00 0.98
C PHE A 57 1.18 6.35 0.54
N THR A 58 2.16 6.30 -0.37
CA THR A 58 2.77 7.50 -0.95
C THR A 58 1.77 8.30 -1.79
N ALA A 59 0.93 7.61 -2.57
CA ALA A 59 -0.14 8.23 -3.36
C ALA A 59 -1.18 8.95 -2.49
N ASN A 60 -1.42 8.48 -1.25
CA ASN A 60 -2.28 9.17 -0.28
C ASN A 60 -1.62 10.42 0.36
N GLY A 61 -0.46 10.87 -0.14
CA GLY A 61 0.22 12.07 0.32
C GLY A 61 1.00 11.89 1.62
N ASN A 62 1.38 10.65 1.96
CA ASN A 62 2.29 10.35 3.07
C ASN A 62 1.80 10.84 4.45
N ARG A 63 0.48 10.95 4.63
CA ARG A 63 -0.13 11.41 5.88
C ARG A 63 0.00 10.30 6.92
N ARG A 64 0.96 10.46 7.84
CA ARG A 64 1.17 9.51 8.97
C ARG A 64 -0.07 9.25 9.83
N GLN A 65 -1.01 10.19 9.84
CA GLN A 65 -2.28 10.04 10.56
C GLN A 65 -3.17 8.94 9.95
N ASP A 66 -3.01 8.68 8.66
CA ASP A 66 -3.80 7.68 7.94
C ASP A 66 -3.09 6.32 7.89
N THR A 67 -1.87 6.20 8.42
CA THR A 67 -1.08 4.95 8.46
C THR A 67 -1.87 3.79 9.09
N VAL A 68 -2.57 4.04 10.20
CA VAL A 68 -3.37 3.01 10.87
C VAL A 68 -4.58 2.62 10.02
N LYS A 69 -5.28 3.60 9.43
CA LYS A 69 -6.46 3.36 8.58
C LYS A 69 -6.10 2.58 7.31
N ILE A 70 -4.97 2.91 6.70
CA ILE A 70 -4.43 2.23 5.50
C ILE A 70 -3.98 0.82 5.85
N SER A 71 -3.29 0.64 6.97
CA SER A 71 -2.86 -0.69 7.43
C SER A 71 -4.06 -1.59 7.72
N MET A 72 -5.07 -1.06 8.42
CA MET A 72 -6.32 -1.79 8.66
C MET A 72 -7.03 -2.16 7.36
N GLY A 73 -7.12 -1.23 6.41
CA GLY A 73 -7.71 -1.53 5.10
C GLY A 73 -6.96 -2.66 4.39
N PHE A 74 -5.63 -2.64 4.35
CA PHE A 74 -4.86 -3.73 3.76
C PHE A 74 -5.11 -5.09 4.42
N LEU A 75 -5.09 -5.16 5.76
CA LEU A 75 -5.35 -6.40 6.49
C LEU A 75 -6.78 -6.91 6.27
N LEU A 76 -7.76 -6.01 6.24
CA LEU A 76 -9.14 -6.37 5.91
C LEU A 76 -9.25 -6.85 4.46
N GLY A 77 -8.49 -6.27 3.53
CA GLY A 77 -8.39 -6.72 2.15
C GLY A 77 -7.83 -8.13 2.03
N ASP A 78 -6.78 -8.46 2.78
CA ASP A 78 -6.21 -9.81 2.80
C ASP A 78 -7.21 -10.84 3.35
N LEU A 79 -7.90 -10.52 4.44
CA LEU A 79 -9.00 -11.35 4.96
C LEU A 79 -10.14 -11.50 3.96
N TRP A 80 -10.48 -10.42 3.26
CA TRP A 80 -11.53 -10.43 2.23
C TRP A 80 -11.15 -11.29 1.02
N ALA A 81 -9.86 -11.35 0.69
CA ALA A 81 -9.35 -12.22 -0.37
C ALA A 81 -9.45 -13.69 0.02
N TYR A 82 -9.12 -14.04 1.26
CA TYR A 82 -9.33 -15.38 1.78
C TYR A 82 -10.80 -15.82 1.69
N ILE A 83 -11.73 -14.94 2.10
CA ILE A 83 -13.17 -15.20 1.99
C ILE A 83 -13.58 -15.37 0.52
N ALA A 84 -13.08 -14.53 -0.38
CA ALA A 84 -13.37 -14.61 -1.81
C ALA A 84 -12.91 -15.94 -2.41
N VAL A 85 -11.71 -16.43 -2.07
CA VAL A 85 -11.21 -17.74 -2.51
C VAL A 85 -12.07 -18.87 -1.96
N TRP A 86 -12.49 -18.77 -0.69
CA TRP A 86 -13.39 -19.75 -0.09
C TRP A 86 -14.77 -19.79 -0.76
N VAL A 87 -15.32 -18.64 -1.12
CA VAL A 87 -16.59 -18.54 -1.88
C VAL A 87 -16.44 -19.15 -3.27
N MET A 88 -15.35 -18.83 -3.99
CA MET A 88 -15.07 -19.40 -5.32
C MET A 88 -14.88 -20.93 -5.24
N GLU A 89 -14.20 -21.46 -4.21
CA GLU A 89 -14.06 -22.91 -4.04
C GLU A 89 -15.39 -23.62 -3.70
N THR A 90 -16.32 -22.91 -3.05
CA THR A 90 -17.63 -23.45 -2.67
C THR A 90 -18.64 -23.45 -3.82
N LEU A 91 -18.68 -22.37 -4.62
CA LEU A 91 -19.47 -22.31 -5.85
C LEU A 91 -18.75 -23.12 -6.93
N GLN A 92 -18.95 -24.43 -7.01
CA GLN A 92 -18.38 -25.27 -8.10
C GLN A 92 -19.10 -25.05 -9.45
N TRP A 93 -19.12 -23.82 -9.96
CA TRP A 93 -19.72 -23.41 -11.22
C TRP A 93 -18.66 -23.35 -12.35
N ASN A 94 -18.82 -22.39 -13.28
CA ASN A 94 -17.80 -22.06 -14.26
C ASN A 94 -16.82 -21.04 -13.63
N PRO A 95 -15.49 -21.27 -13.69
CA PRO A 95 -14.49 -20.41 -13.05
C PRO A 95 -14.59 -18.92 -13.41
N ASN A 96 -14.96 -18.59 -14.65
CA ASN A 96 -15.10 -17.20 -15.08
C ASN A 96 -16.34 -16.53 -14.48
N VAL A 97 -17.42 -17.30 -14.31
CA VAL A 97 -18.68 -16.83 -13.73
C VAL A 97 -18.52 -16.68 -12.22
N GLU A 98 -17.85 -17.62 -11.56
CA GLU A 98 -17.51 -17.55 -10.13
C GLU A 98 -16.65 -16.33 -9.83
N LEU A 99 -15.56 -16.14 -10.59
CA LEU A 99 -14.67 -15.00 -10.41
C LEU A 99 -15.46 -13.71 -10.60
N TYR A 100 -16.23 -13.60 -11.68
CA TYR A 100 -17.02 -12.39 -11.94
C TYR A 100 -18.05 -12.12 -10.85
N ALA A 101 -18.84 -13.12 -10.44
CA ALA A 101 -19.86 -12.98 -9.41
C ALA A 101 -19.25 -12.64 -8.05
N THR A 102 -18.15 -13.30 -7.68
CA THR A 102 -17.38 -13.04 -6.47
C THR A 102 -16.85 -11.61 -6.48
N LEU A 103 -16.19 -11.20 -7.56
CA LEU A 103 -15.66 -9.84 -7.69
C LEU A 103 -16.77 -8.78 -7.64
N PHE A 104 -17.90 -9.05 -8.29
CA PHE A 104 -19.05 -8.14 -8.32
C PHE A 104 -19.67 -7.97 -6.94
N ILE A 105 -19.99 -9.07 -6.26
CA ILE A 105 -20.67 -9.05 -4.97
C ILE A 105 -19.71 -8.61 -3.86
N LEU A 106 -18.57 -9.29 -3.70
CA LEU A 106 -17.62 -8.98 -2.64
C LEU A 106 -16.93 -7.63 -2.88
N GLY A 107 -16.66 -7.25 -4.13
CA GLY A 107 -16.11 -5.94 -4.45
C GLY A 107 -17.11 -4.82 -4.17
N GLY A 108 -18.37 -4.98 -4.58
CA GLY A 108 -19.43 -4.02 -4.26
C GLY A 108 -19.65 -3.87 -2.75
N LEU A 109 -19.69 -4.98 -2.01
CA LEU A 109 -19.80 -4.97 -0.55
C LEU A 109 -18.59 -4.30 0.11
N ALA A 110 -17.37 -4.56 -0.36
CA ALA A 110 -16.18 -3.91 0.20
C ALA A 110 -16.23 -2.38 0.06
N VAL A 111 -16.76 -1.87 -1.05
CA VAL A 111 -16.94 -0.42 -1.25
C VAL A 111 -18.03 0.12 -0.34
N ILE A 112 -19.19 -0.52 -0.27
CA ILE A 112 -20.31 -0.07 0.58
C ILE A 112 -19.86 -0.02 2.05
N ILE A 113 -19.19 -1.07 2.52
CA ILE A 113 -18.70 -1.16 3.90
C ILE A 113 -17.56 -0.15 4.11
N GLY A 114 -16.59 -0.09 3.19
CA GLY A 114 -15.45 0.82 3.26
C GLY A 114 -15.87 2.29 3.34
N GLU A 115 -16.80 2.72 2.51
CA GLU A 115 -17.31 4.10 2.51
C GLU A 115 -18.16 4.41 3.75
N THR A 116 -18.96 3.44 4.21
CA THR A 116 -19.74 3.58 5.46
C THR A 116 -18.83 3.75 6.69
N PHE A 117 -17.70 3.04 6.71
CA PHE A 117 -16.70 3.11 7.78
C PHE A 117 -15.43 3.89 7.37
N SER A 118 -15.59 4.92 6.52
CA SER A 118 -14.49 5.76 6.02
C SER A 118 -13.70 6.50 7.12
N GLY A 119 -14.28 6.62 8.32
CA GLY A 119 -13.59 7.12 9.50
C GLY A 119 -12.46 6.20 10.00
N ILE A 120 -12.56 4.89 9.76
CA ILE A 120 -11.69 3.85 10.30
C ILE A 120 -10.88 3.17 9.19
N ILE A 121 -11.45 3.02 7.99
CA ILE A 121 -10.87 2.24 6.90
C ILE A 121 -10.67 3.12 5.67
N PHE A 122 -9.50 3.03 5.05
CA PHE A 122 -9.26 3.68 3.77
C PHE A 122 -9.68 2.73 2.64
N THR A 123 -10.85 2.95 2.03
CA THR A 123 -11.43 2.09 0.99
C THR A 123 -10.44 1.69 -0.11
N PRO A 124 -9.58 2.60 -0.64
CA PRO A 124 -8.59 2.21 -1.66
C PRO A 124 -7.58 1.18 -1.16
N SER A 125 -7.18 1.24 0.12
CA SER A 125 -6.28 0.23 0.70
C SER A 125 -6.95 -1.11 0.94
N TRP A 126 -8.25 -1.13 1.25
CA TRP A 126 -9.02 -2.37 1.31
C TRP A 126 -9.06 -3.04 -0.06
N LEU A 127 -9.49 -2.31 -1.10
CA LEU A 127 -9.57 -2.86 -2.45
C LEU A 127 -8.20 -3.31 -2.96
N CYS A 128 -7.15 -2.54 -2.66
CA CYS A 128 -5.79 -2.92 -3.02
C CYS A 128 -5.31 -4.16 -2.27
N GLY A 129 -5.56 -4.26 -0.96
CA GLY A 129 -5.23 -5.44 -0.16
C GLY A 129 -5.94 -6.69 -0.68
N TRP A 130 -7.21 -6.56 -1.05
CA TRP A 130 -7.99 -7.63 -1.66
C TRP A 130 -7.43 -8.08 -3.00
N ALA A 131 -7.07 -7.15 -3.89
CA ALA A 131 -6.47 -7.47 -5.18
C ALA A 131 -5.11 -8.20 -5.02
N ILE A 132 -4.28 -7.76 -4.07
CA ILE A 132 -3.01 -8.43 -3.74
C ILE A 132 -3.28 -9.85 -3.24
N GLY A 133 -4.19 -9.99 -2.27
CA GLY A 133 -4.57 -11.29 -1.71
C GLY A 133 -5.10 -12.24 -2.78
N LEU A 134 -5.96 -11.78 -3.68
CA LEU A 134 -6.47 -12.59 -4.80
C LEU A 134 -5.40 -12.96 -5.81
N THR A 135 -4.43 -12.09 -6.08
CA THR A 135 -3.33 -12.40 -7.01
C THR A 135 -2.46 -13.53 -6.47
N ILE A 136 -2.25 -13.58 -5.15
CA ILE A 136 -1.42 -14.60 -4.51
C ILE A 136 -2.24 -15.86 -4.22
N MET A 137 -3.43 -15.71 -3.61
CA MET A 137 -4.27 -16.81 -3.11
C MET A 137 -5.26 -17.36 -4.13
N GLY A 138 -5.66 -16.58 -5.13
CA GLY A 138 -6.62 -16.98 -6.17
C GLY A 138 -6.30 -18.29 -6.89
N PRO A 139 -5.04 -18.60 -7.26
CA PRO A 139 -4.72 -19.87 -7.92
C PRO A 139 -4.59 -21.06 -6.95
N MET A 140 -4.72 -20.86 -5.63
CA MET A 140 -4.55 -21.91 -4.62
C MET A 140 -5.89 -22.36 -4.05
N LYS A 141 -5.96 -23.61 -3.60
CA LYS A 141 -7.10 -24.09 -2.79
C LYS A 141 -6.99 -23.60 -1.36
N VAL A 142 -8.11 -23.39 -0.68
CA VAL A 142 -8.16 -22.93 0.73
C VAL A 142 -7.30 -23.81 1.63
N ASN A 143 -7.28 -25.12 1.38
CA ASN A 143 -6.49 -26.08 2.16
C ASN A 143 -4.95 -25.93 1.99
N GLN A 144 -4.50 -25.24 0.94
CA GLN A 144 -3.07 -24.99 0.65
C GLN A 144 -2.62 -23.58 1.04
N ILE A 145 -3.55 -22.70 1.42
CA ILE A 145 -3.24 -21.31 1.79
C ILE A 145 -2.35 -21.26 3.05
N GLY A 146 -2.54 -22.16 4.02
CA GLY A 146 -1.67 -22.28 5.20
C GLY A 146 -1.45 -20.95 5.92
N THR A 147 -0.19 -20.53 6.07
CA THR A 147 0.20 -19.27 6.72
C THR A 147 0.37 -18.09 5.77
N LEU A 148 -0.01 -18.21 4.49
CA LEU A 148 0.20 -17.16 3.48
C LEU A 148 -0.52 -15.85 3.79
N PRO A 149 -1.77 -15.82 4.30
CA PRO A 149 -2.43 -14.56 4.68
C PRO A 149 -1.62 -13.81 5.75
N ILE A 150 -1.06 -14.53 6.72
CA ILE A 150 -0.21 -13.93 7.76
C ILE A 150 1.06 -13.32 7.14
N GLN A 151 1.69 -14.00 6.18
CA GLN A 151 2.86 -13.46 5.48
C GLN A 151 2.52 -12.25 4.60
N ILE A 152 1.37 -12.28 3.92
CA ILE A 152 0.86 -11.17 3.12
C ILE A 152 0.58 -9.98 4.04
N GLY A 153 -0.16 -10.17 5.11
CA GLY A 153 -0.45 -9.14 6.11
C GLY A 153 0.81 -8.54 6.73
N ALA A 154 1.79 -9.37 7.10
CA ALA A 154 3.09 -8.90 7.60
C ALA A 154 3.83 -8.04 6.56
N ALA A 155 3.83 -8.46 5.28
CA ALA A 155 4.42 -7.68 4.20
C ALA A 155 3.66 -6.37 3.92
N MET A 156 2.33 -6.37 4.02
CA MET A 156 1.51 -5.16 3.89
C MET A 156 1.85 -4.15 4.99
N LEU A 157 1.94 -4.62 6.24
CA LEU A 157 2.33 -3.79 7.38
C LEU A 157 3.76 -3.25 7.21
N ALA A 158 4.71 -4.07 6.77
CA ALA A 158 6.06 -3.60 6.47
C ALA A 158 6.07 -2.55 5.33
N GLY A 159 5.25 -2.73 4.30
CA GLY A 159 5.11 -1.76 3.22
C GLY A 159 4.64 -0.40 3.71
N VAL A 160 3.66 -0.36 4.62
CA VAL A 160 3.14 0.88 5.17
C VAL A 160 4.06 1.49 6.23
N LEU A 161 4.52 0.68 7.19
CA LEU A 161 5.27 1.14 8.36
C LEU A 161 6.75 1.36 8.07
N TYR A 162 7.41 0.39 7.43
CA TYR A 162 8.84 0.50 7.13
C TYR A 162 9.06 1.34 5.89
N VAL A 163 8.45 0.98 4.75
CA VAL A 163 8.72 1.68 3.49
C VAL A 163 7.97 3.01 3.43
N GLY A 164 6.66 3.04 3.68
CA GLY A 164 5.86 4.28 3.63
C GLY A 164 6.30 5.33 4.64
N VAL A 165 6.15 5.04 5.94
CA VAL A 165 6.51 5.99 7.01
C VAL A 165 8.03 6.22 7.09
N GLY A 166 8.85 5.20 6.79
CA GLY A 166 10.30 5.34 6.78
C GLY A 166 10.79 6.26 5.66
N VAL A 167 10.27 6.14 4.44
CA VAL A 167 10.57 7.07 3.33
C VAL A 167 10.17 8.49 3.68
N ASP A 168 8.98 8.71 4.27
CA ASP A 168 8.56 10.02 4.76
C ASP A 168 9.54 10.60 5.80
N ALA A 169 9.93 9.77 6.78
CA ALA A 169 10.84 10.17 7.84
C ALA A 169 12.20 10.58 7.28
N PHE A 170 12.74 9.76 6.38
CA PHE A 170 14.04 9.95 5.78
C PHE A 170 14.07 11.16 4.87
N GLN A 171 13.04 11.36 4.03
CA GLN A 171 12.90 12.54 3.19
C GLN A 171 12.87 13.81 4.05
N ARG A 172 12.04 13.87 5.10
CA ARG A 172 11.96 15.04 5.98
C ARG A 172 13.28 15.32 6.69
N MET A 173 14.01 14.27 7.09
CA MET A 173 15.32 14.42 7.70
C MET A 173 16.33 15.01 6.71
N LEU A 174 16.38 14.52 5.48
CA LEU A 174 17.27 15.01 4.43
C LEU A 174 16.95 16.46 4.05
N VAL A 175 15.67 16.80 3.85
CA VAL A 175 15.24 18.16 3.54
C VAL A 175 15.63 19.13 4.66
N ARG A 176 15.46 18.75 5.94
CA ARG A 176 15.90 19.59 7.07
C ARG A 176 17.42 19.81 7.10
N ARG A 177 18.22 18.85 6.62
CA ARG A 177 19.68 18.99 6.57
C ARG A 177 20.15 19.80 5.36
N LEU A 178 19.46 19.71 4.22
CA LEU A 178 19.84 20.41 2.99
C LEU A 178 19.33 21.85 2.91
N VAL A 179 18.23 22.18 3.60
CA VAL A 179 17.61 23.52 3.59
C VAL A 179 18.01 24.34 4.83
N ARG A 180 18.89 23.81 5.69
CA ARG A 180 19.62 24.59 6.69
C ARG A 180 20.73 25.38 6.02
#